data_AF-A0A518AI40-F1
#
_entry.id   AF-A0A518AI40-F1
#
_cell.length_a   1.000
_cell.length_b   1.000
_cell.length_c   1.000
_cell.angle_alpha   90.00
_cell.angle_beta   90.00
_cell.angle_gamma   90.00
#
_symmetry.space_group_name_H-M   'P 1'
#
loop_
_entity.id
_entity.type
_entity.pdbx_description
1 polymer ?
#
loop_
_entity_poly.entity_id
_entity_poly.type
_entity_poly.pdbx_seq_one_letter_code
_entity_poly.pdbx_strand_id
1 'polypeptide(L)'
;MGKQRSLYFYAGVGSALFALSVNPLRQTAFGQSSTGRGLLGSAPSFFGVLALLMLLLAVIKPKSASMVWVTAIVVTAGTLAHEVLQKWNENTFDNADLIAIVCSFLVFCVLQWCYSPMKEL
;
A
#
# COMPACT_ATOMS: atom_id res chain seq x y z
N MET A 1 11.37 7.54 -19.70
CA MET A 1 10.29 7.86 -18.74
C MET A 1 10.69 9.12 -17.99
N GLY A 2 9.76 10.04 -17.69
CA GLY A 2 10.09 11.14 -16.76
C GLY A 2 10.58 10.58 -15.42
N LYS A 3 11.53 11.25 -14.76
CA LYS A 3 12.22 10.76 -13.55
C LYS A 3 11.26 10.31 -12.42
N GLN A 4 10.11 10.98 -12.29
CA GLN A 4 9.05 10.61 -11.34
C GLN A 4 8.33 9.31 -11.72
N ARG A 5 8.06 9.11 -13.01
CA ARG A 5 7.36 7.92 -13.50
C ARG A 5 8.20 6.66 -13.30
N SER A 6 9.51 6.76 -13.51
CA SER A 6 10.42 5.66 -13.19
C SER A 6 10.43 5.37 -11.69
N LEU A 7 10.40 6.39 -10.84
CA LEU A 7 10.37 6.20 -9.38
C LEU A 7 9.09 5.49 -8.93
N TYR A 8 7.91 5.96 -9.34
CA TYR A 8 6.64 5.31 -9.01
C TYR A 8 6.57 3.87 -9.55
N PHE A 9 7.06 3.65 -10.77
CA PHE A 9 7.07 2.31 -11.36
C PHE A 9 7.99 1.36 -10.60
N TYR A 10 9.24 1.74 -10.33
CA TYR A 10 10.19 0.87 -9.62
C TYR A 10 9.80 0.65 -8.16
N ALA A 11 9.33 1.70 -7.47
CA ALA A 11 8.82 1.58 -6.10
C ALA A 11 7.56 0.69 -6.05
N GLY A 12 6.67 0.83 -7.02
CA GLY A 12 5.47 0.01 -7.15
C GLY A 12 5.78 -1.45 -7.42
N VAL A 13 6.64 -1.75 -8.40
CA VAL A 13 7.08 -3.12 -8.71
C VAL A 13 7.83 -3.74 -7.53
N GLY A 14 8.76 -3.00 -6.91
CA GLY A 14 9.50 -3.48 -5.75
C GLY A 14 8.58 -3.83 -4.58
N SER A 15 7.59 -2.98 -4.30
CA SER A 15 6.58 -3.24 -3.26
C SER A 15 5.70 -4.43 -3.62
N ALA A 16 5.30 -4.60 -4.89
CA ALA A 16 4.50 -5.75 -5.33
C ALA A 16 5.26 -7.07 -5.16
N LEU A 17 6.53 -7.11 -5.56
CA LEU A 17 7.39 -8.27 -5.38
C LEU A 17 7.56 -8.61 -3.91
N PHE A 18 7.73 -7.59 -3.06
CA PHE A 18 7.84 -7.79 -1.62
C PHE A 18 6.54 -8.37 -1.06
N ALA A 19 5.38 -7.78 -1.38
CA ALA A 19 4.06 -8.28 -0.97
C ALA A 19 3.84 -9.75 -1.33
N LEU A 20 4.18 -10.14 -2.58
CA LEU A 20 4.10 -11.52 -3.04
C LEU A 20 5.08 -12.44 -2.32
N SER A 21 6.27 -11.96 -1.96
CA SER A 21 7.30 -12.74 -1.27
C SER A 21 6.96 -13.00 0.20
N VAL A 22 6.32 -12.05 0.89
CA VAL A 22 5.89 -12.23 2.29
C VAL A 22 4.56 -12.97 2.43
N ASN A 23 3.74 -13.10 1.38
CA ASN A 23 2.45 -13.77 1.47
C ASN A 23 2.54 -15.28 1.84
N PRO A 24 3.48 -16.08 1.30
CA PRO A 24 3.72 -17.44 1.78
C PRO A 24 4.20 -17.48 3.25
N LEU A 25 5.01 -16.49 3.65
CA LEU A 25 5.51 -16.40 5.03
C LEU A 25 4.37 -16.11 6.02
N ARG A 26 3.38 -15.27 5.65
CA ARG A 26 2.14 -15.06 6.41
C ARG A 26 1.43 -16.39 6.69
N GLN A 27 1.30 -17.26 5.69
CA GLN A 27 0.62 -18.56 5.86
C GLN A 27 1.37 -19.47 6.84
N THR A 28 2.70 -19.40 6.87
CA THR A 28 3.52 -20.15 7.85
C THR A 28 3.58 -19.50 9.24
N ALA A 29 3.31 -18.20 9.35
CA ALA A 29 3.40 -17.42 10.59
C ALA A 29 2.17 -17.54 11.50
N PHE A 30 1.07 -18.14 11.03
CA PHE A 30 -0.13 -18.41 11.85
C PHE A 30 0.14 -19.30 13.09
N GLY A 31 1.27 -20.02 13.11
CA GLY A 31 1.75 -20.81 14.26
C GLY A 31 2.72 -20.09 15.21
N GLN A 32 3.15 -18.85 14.93
CA GLN A 32 4.17 -18.13 15.70
C GLN A 32 3.60 -17.12 16.71
N SER A 33 4.48 -16.58 17.57
CA SER A 33 4.19 -15.61 18.63
C SER A 33 3.40 -14.39 18.14
N SER A 34 2.61 -13.78 19.03
CA SER A 34 1.67 -12.68 18.71
C SER A 34 2.30 -11.52 17.94
N THR A 35 3.56 -11.18 18.22
CA THR A 35 4.30 -10.09 17.56
C THR A 35 4.75 -10.45 16.14
N GLY A 36 5.26 -11.66 15.93
CA GLY A 36 5.69 -12.13 14.60
C GLY A 36 4.49 -12.32 13.66
N ARG A 37 3.36 -12.76 14.22
CA ARG A 37 2.10 -12.90 13.49
C ARG A 37 1.54 -11.55 13.01
N GLY A 38 1.59 -10.51 13.85
CA GLY A 38 1.13 -9.17 13.46
C GLY A 38 1.99 -8.51 12.37
N LEU A 39 3.32 -8.57 12.51
CA LEU A 39 4.25 -7.94 11.56
C LEU A 39 4.31 -8.68 10.22
N LEU A 40 4.49 -10.00 10.22
CA LEU A 40 4.56 -10.79 8.99
C LEU A 40 3.19 -11.04 8.38
N GLY A 41 2.13 -11.07 9.20
CA GLY A 41 0.76 -11.26 8.75
C GLY A 41 0.21 -10.07 7.98
N SER A 42 0.57 -8.85 8.38
CA SER A 42 0.06 -7.61 7.78
C SER A 42 0.97 -6.98 6.71
N ALA A 43 2.22 -7.44 6.62
CA ALA A 43 3.17 -6.99 5.61
C ALA A 43 2.65 -7.12 4.16
N PRO A 44 2.00 -8.23 3.74
CA PRO A 44 1.45 -8.34 2.38
C PRO A 44 0.44 -7.23 2.06
N SER A 45 -0.42 -6.89 3.00
CA SER A 45 -1.44 -5.84 2.87
C SER A 45 -0.79 -4.45 2.79
N PHE A 46 0.19 -4.16 3.65
CA PHE A 46 0.96 -2.91 3.63
C PHE A 46 1.62 -2.68 2.26
N PHE A 47 2.42 -3.65 1.82
CA PHE A 47 3.18 -3.54 0.57
C PHE A 47 2.27 -3.64 -0.66
N GLY A 48 1.18 -4.39 -0.58
CA GLY A 48 0.18 -4.51 -1.64
C GLY A 48 -0.52 -3.18 -1.93
N VAL A 49 -0.99 -2.48 -0.91
CA VAL A 49 -1.59 -1.14 -1.07
C VAL A 49 -0.56 -0.14 -1.59
N LEU A 50 0.67 -0.17 -1.06
CA LEU A 50 1.73 0.74 -1.51
C LEU A 50 2.06 0.50 -2.99
N ALA A 51 2.15 -0.77 -3.40
CA ALA A 51 2.37 -1.17 -4.77
C ALA A 51 1.26 -0.68 -5.70
N LEU A 52 0.00 -0.93 -5.33
CA LEU A 52 -1.16 -0.54 -6.10
C LEU A 52 -1.19 0.97 -6.34
N LEU A 53 -0.97 1.74 -5.28
CA LEU A 53 -1.01 3.20 -5.30
C LEU A 53 0.11 3.77 -6.19
N MET A 54 1.34 3.27 -6.05
CA MET A 54 2.48 3.71 -6.86
C MET A 54 2.37 3.30 -8.33
N LEU A 55 1.94 2.06 -8.62
CA LEU A 55 1.75 1.61 -10.00
C LEU A 55 0.62 2.38 -10.68
N LEU A 56 -0.48 2.64 -9.97
CA LEU A 56 -1.59 3.39 -10.51
C LEU A 56 -1.19 4.83 -10.87
N LEU A 57 -0.41 5.50 -10.02
CA LEU A 57 0.16 6.82 -10.33
C LEU A 57 1.12 6.78 -11.53
N ALA A 58 1.90 5.69 -11.69
CA ALA A 58 2.77 5.50 -12.85
C ALA A 58 1.99 5.33 -14.17
N VAL A 59 0.77 4.79 -14.11
CA VAL A 59 -0.12 4.56 -15.26
C VAL A 59 -0.95 5.82 -15.59
N ILE A 60 -1.62 6.40 -14.61
CA ILE A 60 -2.56 7.52 -14.78
C ILE A 60 -1.84 8.81 -15.21
N LYS A 61 -0.56 8.99 -14.83
CA LYS A 61 0.24 10.19 -15.13
C LYS A 61 -0.47 11.46 -14.64
N PRO A 62 -0.61 11.63 -13.32
CA PRO A 62 -1.33 12.75 -12.75
C PRO A 62 -0.77 14.08 -13.23
N LYS A 63 -1.66 14.96 -13.71
CA LYS A 63 -1.29 16.29 -14.22
C LYS A 63 -1.21 17.36 -13.11
N SER A 64 -1.69 17.04 -11.91
CA SER A 64 -1.73 17.95 -10.76
C SER A 64 -1.54 17.21 -9.44
N ALA A 65 -1.12 17.95 -8.41
CA ALA A 65 -1.01 17.44 -7.05
C ALA A 65 -2.34 16.90 -6.52
N SER A 66 -3.44 17.59 -6.82
CA SER A 66 -4.79 17.15 -6.41
C SER A 66 -5.13 15.77 -6.95
N MET A 67 -4.73 15.44 -8.17
CA MET A 67 -4.99 14.13 -8.76
C MET A 67 -4.21 13.01 -8.04
N VAL A 68 -2.99 13.30 -7.58
CA VAL A 68 -2.20 12.36 -6.76
C VAL A 68 -2.93 12.07 -5.44
N TRP A 69 -3.36 13.11 -4.74
CA TRP A 69 -4.05 12.99 -3.46
C TRP A 69 -5.40 12.29 -3.59
N VAL A 70 -6.20 12.64 -4.60
CA VAL A 70 -7.47 11.96 -4.88
C VAL A 70 -7.24 10.49 -5.16
N THR A 71 -6.23 10.14 -5.96
CA THR A 71 -5.88 8.74 -6.25
C THR A 71 -5.51 8.01 -4.96
N ALA A 72 -4.66 8.60 -4.13
CA ALA A 72 -4.21 8.00 -2.88
C ALA A 72 -5.38 7.76 -1.90
N ILE A 73 -6.29 8.73 -1.76
CA ILE A 73 -7.48 8.63 -0.92
C ILE A 73 -8.42 7.55 -1.45
N VAL A 74 -8.72 7.55 -2.75
CA VAL A 74 -9.65 6.59 -3.36
C VAL A 74 -9.12 5.16 -3.25
N VAL A 75 -7.84 4.94 -3.54
CA VAL A 75 -7.21 3.61 -3.41
C VAL A 75 -7.28 3.14 -1.96
N THR A 76 -6.85 3.98 -1.01
CA THR A 76 -6.81 3.62 0.40
C THR A 76 -8.21 3.36 0.95
N ALA A 77 -9.17 4.25 0.67
CA ALA A 77 -10.56 4.09 1.10
C ALA A 77 -11.21 2.83 0.49
N GLY A 78 -10.96 2.56 -0.79
CA GLY A 78 -11.42 1.34 -1.45
C GLY A 78 -10.84 0.07 -0.81
N THR A 79 -9.55 0.06 -0.50
CA THR A 79 -8.91 -1.08 0.19
C THR A 79 -9.40 -1.26 1.62
N LEU A 80 -9.62 -0.17 2.37
CA LEU A 80 -10.22 -0.24 3.70
C LEU A 80 -11.65 -0.76 3.66
N ALA A 81 -12.47 -0.28 2.70
CA ALA A 81 -13.82 -0.78 2.49
C ALA A 81 -13.81 -2.28 2.15
N HIS A 82 -12.85 -2.74 1.35
CA HIS A 82 -12.68 -4.16 1.05
C HIS A 82 -12.40 -5.01 2.29
N GLU A 83 -11.46 -4.60 3.16
CA GLU A 83 -11.17 -5.29 4.42
C GLU A 83 -12.37 -5.29 5.39
N VAL A 84 -13.09 -4.18 5.48
CA VAL A 84 -14.31 -4.08 6.31
C VAL A 84 -15.42 -4.99 5.77
N LEU A 85 -15.54 -5.13 4.44
CA LEU A 85 -16.50 -6.07 3.84
C LEU A 85 -16.08 -7.52 4.05
N GLN A 86 -14.79 -7.85 3.99
CA GLN A 86 -14.31 -9.18 4.35
C GLN A 86 -14.65 -9.54 5.79
N LYS A 87 -14.53 -8.57 6.72
CA LYS A 87 -14.96 -8.71 8.12
C LYS A 87 -16.44 -9.09 8.24
N TRP A 88 -17.29 -8.43 7.46
CA TRP A 88 -18.74 -8.69 7.51
C TRP A 88 -19.05 -10.10 6.98
N ASN A 89 -18.34 -10.57 5.96
CA ASN A 89 -18.57 -11.86 5.30
C ASN A 89 -17.79 -13.04 5.91
N GLU A 90 -17.36 -12.94 7.18
CA GLU A 90 -16.65 -14.00 7.95
C GLU A 90 -15.32 -14.50 7.34
N ASN A 91 -14.75 -13.82 6.35
CA ASN A 91 -13.40 -14.11 5.89
C ASN A 91 -12.39 -13.51 6.89
N THR A 92 -11.60 -14.41 7.50
CA THR A 92 -10.39 -14.16 8.31
C THR A 92 -9.98 -12.69 8.45
N PHE A 93 -10.52 -12.03 9.48
CA PHE A 93 -10.22 -10.63 9.78
C PHE A 93 -8.98 -10.52 10.66
N ASP A 94 -7.97 -9.77 10.21
CA ASP A 94 -6.83 -9.38 11.05
C ASP A 94 -6.81 -7.85 11.21
N ASN A 95 -6.98 -7.35 12.45
CA ASN A 95 -6.85 -5.93 12.76
C ASN A 95 -5.50 -5.36 12.30
N ALA A 96 -4.47 -6.20 12.21
CA ALA A 96 -3.17 -5.83 11.69
C ALA A 96 -3.23 -5.41 10.21
N ASP A 97 -4.12 -5.99 9.39
CA ASP A 97 -4.28 -5.63 7.97
C ASP A 97 -4.86 -4.22 7.80
N LEU A 98 -5.84 -3.83 8.61
CA LEU A 98 -6.36 -2.45 8.64
C LEU A 98 -5.28 -1.43 9.01
N ILE A 99 -4.51 -1.73 10.05
CA ILE A 99 -3.41 -0.87 10.51
C ILE A 99 -2.35 -0.76 9.41
N ALA A 100 -2.01 -1.88 8.75
CA ALA A 100 -1.07 -1.92 7.64
C ALA A 100 -1.51 -1.04 6.46
N ILE A 101 -2.80 -1.03 6.11
CA ILE A 101 -3.32 -0.14 5.05
C ILE A 101 -3.14 1.34 5.43
N VAL A 102 -3.47 1.70 6.67
CA VAL A 102 -3.28 3.08 7.17
C VAL A 102 -1.79 3.46 7.19
N CYS A 103 -0.92 2.58 7.67
CA CYS A 103 0.53 2.79 7.66
C CYS A 103 1.08 2.95 6.24
N SER A 104 0.57 2.17 5.28
CA SER A 104 0.95 2.26 3.87
C SER A 104 0.61 3.63 3.29
N PHE A 105 -0.58 4.14 3.59
CA PHE A 105 -0.98 5.50 3.22
C PHE A 105 -0.10 6.58 3.88
N LEU A 106 0.24 6.44 5.17
CA LEU A 106 1.13 7.39 5.85
C LEU A 106 2.53 7.40 5.23
N VAL A 107 3.09 6.24 4.91
CA VAL A 107 4.39 6.13 4.22
C VAL A 107 4.31 6.76 2.83
N PHE A 108 3.21 6.54 2.09
CA PHE A 108 2.97 7.23 0.83
C PHE A 108 2.98 8.77 1.01
N CYS A 109 2.29 9.29 2.03
CA CYS A 109 2.28 10.73 2.33
C CYS A 109 3.68 11.28 2.59
N VAL A 110 4.50 10.56 3.36
CA VAL A 110 5.90 10.95 3.63
C VAL A 110 6.73 10.91 2.35
N LEU A 111 6.61 9.87 1.54
CA LEU A 111 7.30 9.76 0.25
C LEU A 111 6.91 10.92 -0.66
N GLN A 112 5.63 11.27 -0.71
CA GLN A 112 5.17 12.40 -1.48
C GLN A 112 5.70 13.72 -0.93
N TRP A 113 5.78 13.89 0.39
CA TRP A 113 6.36 15.10 0.99
C TRP A 113 7.85 15.25 0.67
N CYS A 114 8.62 14.17 0.75
CA CYS A 114 10.07 14.15 0.53
C CYS A 114 10.45 14.26 -0.95
N TYR A 115 9.67 13.64 -1.84
CA TYR A 115 10.04 13.47 -3.25
C TYR A 115 9.14 14.23 -4.23
N SER A 116 8.10 14.94 -3.77
CA SER A 116 7.27 15.77 -4.65
C SER A 116 8.01 17.07 -5.01
N PRO A 117 8.37 17.28 -6.29
CA PRO A 117 8.89 18.56 -6.77
C PRO A 117 7.77 19.59 -6.98
N MET A 118 6.49 19.23 -6.74
CA MET A 118 5.35 20.16 -6.92
C MET A 118 5.26 21.25 -5.85
N LYS A 119 6.28 21.38 -4.99
CA LYS A 119 6.50 22.61 -4.22
C LYS A 119 6.98 23.78 -5.11
N GLU A 120 7.32 23.51 -6.37
CA GLU A 120 7.86 24.51 -7.32
C GLU A 120 6.86 24.92 -8.43
N LEU A 121 5.55 24.68 -8.25
CA LEU A 121 4.50 25.22 -9.13
C LEU A 121 3.75 26.35 -8.45
#